data_AF-A0A2W6SDM1-F1
#
_entry.id   AF-A0A2W6SDM1-F1
#
_cell.length_a   1.000
_cell.length_b   1.000
_cell.length_c   1.000
_cell.angle_alpha   90.00
_cell.angle_beta   90.00
_cell.angle_gamma   90.00
#
_symmetry.space_group_name_H-M   'P 1'
#
loop_
_entity.id
_entity.type
_entity.pdbx_description
1 polymer ?
#
loop_
_entity_poly.entity_id
_entity_poly.type
_entity_poly.pdbx_seq_one_letter_code
_entity_poly.pdbx_strand_id
1 'polypeptide(L)'
;MKKITISVCILLGTLCFSQSITRKYNSYYDRYEYYEPSGSMISYEKYNSFTKQWEMYNVDGSAVSSTARKPTQYRDPQELNISSLGNATTILQNRYNNNVQQVQNTINTISNQINSLDIIDEQRKLISDTFQKSCINEINRTRINYASANETSRVIQWLYDSVNIIIRNVTAN
;
A
#
# COMPACT_ATOMS: atom_id res chain seq x y z
N MET A 1 69.00 27.26 -24.30
CA MET A 1 68.70 25.90 -23.78
C MET A 1 67.67 25.86 -22.65
N LYS A 2 67.64 26.81 -21.70
CA LYS A 2 66.71 26.78 -20.53
C LYS A 2 65.21 27.01 -20.82
N LYS A 3 64.84 27.59 -21.97
CA LYS A 3 63.42 27.87 -22.32
C LYS A 3 62.71 26.69 -22.97
N ILE A 4 63.46 25.78 -23.61
CA ILE A 4 62.89 24.58 -24.27
C ILE A 4 62.52 23.53 -23.22
N THR A 5 63.28 23.43 -22.12
CA THR A 5 63.06 22.47 -21.03
C THR A 5 61.72 22.67 -20.31
N ILE A 6 61.22 23.90 -20.17
CA ILE A 6 59.94 24.16 -19.49
C ILE A 6 58.75 23.75 -20.37
N SER A 7 58.82 23.96 -21.68
CA SER A 7 57.76 23.58 -22.62
C SER A 7 57.60 22.05 -22.74
N VAL A 8 58.71 21.31 -22.69
CA VAL A 8 58.69 19.83 -22.76
C VAL A 8 58.03 19.24 -21.51
N CYS A 9 58.27 19.78 -20.32
CA CYS A 9 57.64 19.31 -19.08
C CYS A 9 56.12 19.55 -19.03
N ILE A 10 55.61 20.60 -19.67
CA ILE A 10 54.17 20.91 -19.71
C ILE A 10 53.41 19.97 -20.66
N LEU A 11 54.03 19.57 -21.79
CA LEU A 11 53.44 18.63 -22.76
C LEU A 11 53.41 17.17 -22.29
N LEU A 12 54.33 16.77 -21.40
CA LEU A 12 54.32 15.44 -20.78
C LEU A 12 53.25 15.28 -19.70
N GLY A 13 52.76 16.39 -19.11
CA GLY A 13 51.76 16.38 -18.05
C GLY A 13 50.32 16.06 -18.49
N THR A 14 50.04 15.99 -19.80
CA THR A 14 48.69 15.71 -20.34
C THR A 14 48.46 14.26 -20.72
N LEU A 15 49.45 13.37 -20.56
CA LEU A 15 49.34 11.92 -20.82
C LEU A 15 48.79 11.15 -19.61
N CYS A 16 47.78 11.69 -18.92
CA CYS A 16 47.06 10.97 -17.88
C CYS A 16 46.17 9.89 -18.53
N PHE A 17 46.72 8.68 -18.71
CA PHE A 17 45.95 7.52 -19.13
C PHE A 17 44.91 7.19 -18.06
N SER A 18 43.62 7.32 -18.41
CA SER A 18 42.53 6.76 -17.61
C SER A 18 42.56 5.24 -17.75
N GLN A 19 43.01 4.54 -16.71
CA GLN A 19 42.93 3.08 -16.67
C GLN A 19 41.45 2.68 -16.65
N SER A 20 40.95 2.19 -17.77
CA SER A 20 39.54 1.79 -17.91
C SER A 20 39.38 0.32 -17.55
N ILE A 21 38.72 0.06 -16.43
CA ILE A 21 38.33 -1.31 -16.03
C ILE A 21 37.08 -1.69 -16.82
N THR A 22 37.10 -2.85 -17.48
CA THR A 22 35.95 -3.38 -18.22
C THR A 22 35.15 -4.34 -17.34
N ARG A 23 33.84 -4.10 -17.21
CA ARG A 23 32.90 -5.02 -16.52
C ARG A 23 32.15 -5.87 -17.54
N LYS A 24 32.21 -7.18 -17.40
CA LYS A 24 31.50 -8.14 -18.27
C LYS A 24 30.71 -9.13 -17.43
N TYR A 25 29.47 -9.40 -17.82
CA TYR A 25 28.69 -10.47 -17.18
C TYR A 25 29.11 -11.83 -17.73
N ASN A 26 29.31 -12.79 -16.83
CA ASN A 26 29.61 -14.18 -17.16
C ASN A 26 28.42 -15.05 -16.75
N SER A 27 27.61 -15.45 -17.73
CA SER A 27 26.41 -16.26 -17.53
C SER A 27 26.69 -17.71 -17.14
N TYR A 28 27.92 -18.20 -17.30
CA TYR A 28 28.27 -19.55 -16.86
C TYR A 28 28.48 -19.60 -15.34
N TYR A 29 29.01 -18.52 -14.76
CA TYR A 29 29.30 -18.41 -13.33
C TYR A 29 28.33 -17.50 -12.57
N ASP A 30 27.32 -16.94 -13.26
CA ASP A 30 26.34 -15.99 -12.71
C ASP A 30 26.97 -14.85 -11.91
N ARG A 31 28.01 -14.22 -12.49
CA ARG A 31 28.81 -13.17 -11.85
C ARG A 31 29.23 -12.10 -12.83
N TYR A 32 29.53 -10.90 -12.35
CA TYR A 32 30.22 -9.90 -13.18
C TYR A 32 31.72 -9.96 -12.92
N GLU A 33 32.50 -9.90 -13.97
CA GLU A 33 33.97 -9.99 -13.97
C GLU A 33 34.55 -8.65 -14.41
N TYR A 34 35.61 -8.22 -13.73
CA TYR A 34 36.31 -6.97 -13.96
C TYR A 34 37.69 -7.25 -14.56
N TYR A 35 38.00 -6.56 -15.66
CA TYR A 35 39.23 -6.77 -16.42
C TYR A 35 40.02 -5.48 -16.54
N GLU A 36 41.33 -5.58 -16.40
CA GLU A 36 42.26 -4.51 -16.75
C GLU A 36 42.38 -4.34 -18.28
N PRO A 37 42.91 -3.21 -18.76
CA PRO A 37 43.19 -3.00 -20.19
C PRO A 37 44.08 -4.07 -20.82
N SER A 38 44.92 -4.74 -20.02
CA SER A 38 45.78 -5.86 -20.44
C SER A 38 45.01 -7.15 -20.77
N GLY A 39 43.71 -7.20 -20.47
CA GLY A 39 42.85 -8.38 -20.66
C GLY A 39 42.87 -9.37 -19.48
N SER A 40 43.62 -9.09 -18.43
CA SER A 40 43.64 -9.92 -17.21
C SER A 40 42.47 -9.57 -16.29
N MET A 41 41.79 -10.59 -15.74
CA MET A 41 40.75 -10.39 -14.73
C MET A 41 41.40 -9.94 -13.42
N ILE A 42 40.80 -8.97 -12.74
CA ILE A 42 41.29 -8.43 -11.46
C ILE A 42 40.38 -8.75 -10.28
N SER A 43 39.08 -8.88 -10.52
CA SER A 43 38.09 -9.23 -9.50
C SER A 43 36.77 -9.68 -10.14
N TYR A 44 35.86 -10.20 -9.33
CA TYR A 44 34.49 -10.48 -9.74
C TYR A 44 33.49 -10.18 -8.62
N GLU A 45 32.26 -9.87 -8.97
CA GLU A 45 31.14 -9.74 -8.04
C GLU A 45 30.09 -10.83 -8.29
N LYS A 46 29.61 -11.45 -7.22
CA LYS A 46 28.58 -12.50 -7.27
C LYS A 46 27.42 -12.15 -6.35
N TYR A 47 26.19 -12.41 -6.80
CA TYR A 47 25.01 -12.23 -5.95
C TYR A 47 24.91 -13.38 -4.94
N ASN A 48 24.86 -13.02 -3.66
CA ASN A 48 24.67 -13.96 -2.57
C ASN A 48 23.18 -14.03 -2.22
N SER A 49 22.58 -15.19 -2.46
CA SER A 49 21.15 -15.42 -2.23
C SER A 49 20.78 -15.49 -0.74
N PHE A 50 21.73 -15.72 0.14
CA PHE A 50 21.54 -15.74 1.59
C PHE A 50 21.52 -14.32 2.16
N THR A 51 22.54 -13.51 1.84
CA THR A 51 22.66 -12.11 2.32
C THR A 51 21.89 -11.10 1.46
N LYS A 52 21.34 -11.55 0.31
CA LYS A 52 20.56 -10.75 -0.65
C LYS A 52 21.33 -9.56 -1.23
N GLN A 53 22.64 -9.67 -1.41
CA GLN A 53 23.52 -8.59 -1.90
C GLN A 53 24.60 -9.09 -2.87
N TRP A 54 25.18 -8.17 -3.63
CA TRP A 54 26.37 -8.43 -4.45
C TRP A 54 27.62 -8.35 -3.59
N GLU A 55 28.46 -9.38 -3.66
CA GLU A 55 29.70 -9.52 -2.89
C GLU A 55 30.90 -9.59 -3.85
N MET A 56 31.97 -8.87 -3.53
CA MET A 56 33.15 -8.72 -4.41
C MET A 56 34.31 -9.59 -3.92
N TYR A 57 34.96 -10.27 -4.87
CA TYR A 57 36.00 -11.26 -4.64
C TYR A 57 37.21 -10.97 -5.53
N ASN A 58 38.40 -11.24 -4.99
CA ASN A 58 39.64 -11.31 -5.75
C ASN A 58 39.61 -12.53 -6.69
N VAL A 59 40.51 -12.56 -7.67
CA VAL A 59 40.63 -13.66 -8.64
C VAL A 59 40.86 -15.02 -7.96
N ASP A 60 41.61 -15.02 -6.85
CA ASP A 60 41.88 -16.21 -6.03
C ASP A 60 40.68 -16.66 -5.18
N GLY A 61 39.56 -15.93 -5.24
CA GLY A 61 38.33 -16.21 -4.48
C GLY A 61 38.34 -15.66 -3.05
N SER A 62 39.39 -14.98 -2.62
CA SER A 62 39.37 -14.25 -1.35
C SER A 62 38.43 -13.03 -1.42
N ALA A 63 37.71 -12.75 -0.34
CA ALA A 63 36.82 -11.59 -0.30
C ALA A 63 37.62 -10.27 -0.32
N VAL A 64 37.20 -9.30 -1.13
CA VAL A 64 37.87 -7.99 -1.17
C VAL A 64 37.49 -7.21 0.10
N SER A 65 38.48 -6.87 0.93
CA SER A 65 38.29 -6.25 2.24
C SER A 65 37.97 -4.74 2.21
N SER A 66 37.43 -4.22 1.11
CA SER A 66 37.04 -2.81 0.99
C SER A 66 35.52 -2.67 0.92
N THR A 67 34.94 -2.34 2.08
CA THR A 67 33.60 -1.78 2.21
C THR A 67 32.49 -2.60 1.54
N ALA A 68 32.39 -3.88 1.88
CA ALA A 68 31.13 -4.59 1.70
C ALA A 68 30.01 -3.75 2.33
N ARG A 69 29.02 -3.34 1.54
CA ARG A 69 27.79 -2.73 2.07
C ARG A 69 27.35 -3.64 3.21
N LYS A 70 27.19 -3.08 4.42
CA LYS A 70 26.79 -3.87 5.58
C LYS A 70 25.54 -4.65 5.17
N PRO A 71 25.52 -5.99 5.30
CA PRO A 71 24.31 -6.75 5.01
C PRO A 71 23.16 -6.09 5.78
N THR A 72 22.03 -5.86 5.11
CA THR A 72 20.80 -5.48 5.79
C THR A 72 20.62 -6.46 6.94
N GLN A 73 20.81 -5.98 8.17
CA GLN A 73 20.72 -6.81 9.34
C GLN A 73 19.33 -7.41 9.34
N TYR A 74 19.25 -8.75 9.26
CA TYR A 74 18.02 -9.46 9.45
C TYR A 74 17.47 -9.02 10.81
N ARG A 75 16.37 -8.27 10.78
CA ARG A 75 15.58 -7.99 11.96
C ARG A 75 14.65 -9.16 12.11
N ASP A 76 14.68 -9.80 13.27
CA ASP A 76 13.65 -10.76 13.64
C ASP A 76 12.28 -10.13 13.38
N PRO A 77 11.31 -10.89 12.83
CA PRO A 77 9.95 -10.43 12.69
C PRO A 77 9.50 -9.82 14.02
N GLN A 78 8.98 -8.59 13.99
CA GLN A 78 8.45 -7.99 15.20
C GLN A 78 7.41 -8.94 15.79
N GLU A 79 7.61 -9.36 17.04
CA GLU A 79 6.62 -10.14 17.75
C GLU A 79 5.34 -9.32 17.85
N LEU A 80 4.30 -9.81 17.19
CA LEU A 80 2.97 -9.20 17.25
C LEU A 80 2.48 -9.34 18.69
N ASN A 81 2.17 -8.22 19.32
CA ASN A 81 1.52 -8.24 20.63
C ASN A 81 0.08 -8.76 20.46
N ILE A 82 -0.11 -10.06 20.69
CA ILE A 82 -1.38 -10.79 20.53
C ILE A 82 -2.49 -10.15 21.39
N SER A 83 -2.16 -9.65 22.58
CA SER A 83 -3.11 -8.97 23.47
C SER A 83 -3.62 -7.64 22.88
N SER A 84 -2.74 -6.85 22.27
CA SER A 84 -3.12 -5.62 21.56
C SER A 84 -4.00 -5.91 20.34
N LEU A 85 -3.75 -7.02 19.64
CA LEU A 85 -4.61 -7.50 18.55
C LEU A 85 -6.00 -7.90 19.06
N GLY A 86 -6.07 -8.63 20.18
CA GLY A 86 -7.34 -8.99 20.84
C GLY A 86 -8.16 -7.77 21.24
N ASN A 87 -7.51 -6.73 21.77
CA ASN A 87 -8.16 -5.47 22.12
C ASN A 87 -8.65 -4.71 20.88
N ALA A 88 -7.83 -4.61 19.82
CA ALA A 88 -8.21 -3.91 18.59
C ALA A 88 -9.38 -4.58 17.87
N THR A 89 -9.36 -5.92 17.77
CA THR A 89 -10.45 -6.71 17.16
C THR A 89 -11.75 -6.59 17.96
N THR A 90 -11.68 -6.65 19.29
CA THR A 90 -12.85 -6.43 20.16
C THR A 90 -13.45 -5.05 19.96
N ILE A 91 -12.64 -4.00 19.87
CA ILE A 91 -13.10 -2.63 19.60
C ILE A 91 -13.81 -2.54 18.24
N LEU A 92 -13.23 -3.13 17.20
CA LEU A 92 -13.83 -3.13 15.87
C LEU A 92 -15.15 -3.90 15.83
N GLN A 93 -15.23 -5.05 16.51
CA GLN A 93 -16.45 -5.84 16.60
C GLN A 93 -17.55 -5.09 17.36
N ASN A 94 -17.23 -4.47 18.49
CA ASN A 94 -18.19 -3.68 19.25
C ASN A 94 -18.71 -2.49 18.44
N ARG A 95 -17.82 -1.82 17.70
CA ARG A 95 -18.22 -0.73 16.81
C ARG A 95 -19.12 -1.23 15.68
N TYR A 96 -18.78 -2.35 15.05
CA TYR A 96 -19.61 -2.99 14.04
C TYR A 96 -21.01 -3.27 14.60
N ASN A 97 -21.10 -3.95 15.75
CA ASN A 97 -22.37 -4.31 16.39
C ASN A 97 -23.21 -3.07 16.71
N ASN A 98 -22.60 -2.05 17.34
CA ASN A 98 -23.27 -0.81 17.69
C ASN A 98 -23.79 -0.07 16.45
N ASN A 99 -23.00 -0.02 15.39
CA ASN A 99 -23.37 0.69 14.15
C ASN A 99 -24.48 -0.05 13.38
N VAL A 100 -24.45 -1.38 13.31
CA VAL A 100 -25.55 -2.18 12.77
C VAL A 100 -26.84 -1.92 13.56
N GLN A 101 -26.76 -1.91 14.89
CA GLN A 101 -27.91 -1.62 15.74
C GLN A 101 -28.45 -0.19 15.53
N GLN A 102 -27.57 0.80 15.36
CA GLN A 102 -27.99 2.17 15.06
C GLN A 102 -28.78 2.24 13.75
N VAL A 103 -28.30 1.61 12.67
CA VAL A 103 -29.03 1.59 11.39
C VAL A 103 -30.37 0.89 11.53
N GLN A 104 -30.42 -0.25 12.24
CA GLN A 104 -31.69 -0.94 12.47
C GLN A 104 -32.68 -0.09 13.27
N ASN A 105 -32.21 0.61 14.31
CA ASN A 105 -33.05 1.52 15.09
C ASN A 105 -33.55 2.69 14.25
N THR A 106 -32.73 3.23 13.36
CA THR A 106 -33.14 4.25 12.38
C THR A 106 -34.22 3.72 11.45
N ILE A 107 -34.05 2.51 10.88
CA ILE A 107 -35.05 1.88 10.02
C ILE A 107 -36.38 1.75 10.77
N ASN A 108 -36.36 1.21 11.99
CA ASN A 108 -37.57 1.06 12.81
C ASN A 108 -38.23 2.42 13.11
N THR A 109 -37.43 3.44 13.39
CA THR A 109 -37.93 4.81 13.62
C THR A 109 -38.63 5.35 12.39
N ILE A 110 -38.01 5.22 11.21
CA ILE A 110 -38.60 5.67 9.94
C ILE A 110 -39.89 4.90 9.64
N SER A 111 -39.91 3.58 9.83
CA SER A 111 -41.12 2.77 9.64
C SER A 111 -42.27 3.21 10.58
N ASN A 112 -41.96 3.51 11.84
CA ASN A 112 -42.95 4.04 12.78
C ASN A 112 -43.44 5.44 12.37
N GLN A 113 -42.54 6.29 11.90
CA GLN A 113 -42.89 7.62 11.38
C GLN A 113 -43.84 7.52 10.19
N ILE A 114 -43.54 6.66 9.20
CA ILE A 114 -44.43 6.38 8.06
C ILE A 114 -45.81 5.92 8.55
N ASN A 115 -45.85 5.01 9.53
CA ASN A 115 -47.11 4.50 10.07
C ASN A 115 -47.94 5.57 10.78
N SER A 116 -47.29 6.59 11.33
CA SER A 116 -47.94 7.71 12.04
C SER A 116 -48.31 8.90 11.15
N LEU A 117 -48.02 8.86 9.85
CA LEU A 117 -48.37 9.95 8.92
C LEU A 117 -49.88 10.10 8.78
N ASP A 118 -50.34 11.36 8.86
CA ASP A 118 -51.73 11.75 8.60
C ASP A 118 -51.99 11.84 7.09
N ILE A 119 -52.08 10.67 6.46
CA ILE A 119 -52.30 10.46 5.03
C ILE A 119 -53.24 9.27 4.81
N ILE A 120 -53.81 9.15 3.61
CA ILE A 120 -54.68 8.02 3.27
C ILE A 120 -53.91 6.69 3.27
N ASP A 121 -54.61 5.60 3.59
CA ASP A 121 -53.99 4.28 3.78
C ASP A 121 -53.28 3.76 2.53
N GLU A 122 -53.78 4.08 1.33
CA GLU A 122 -53.15 3.70 0.06
C GLU A 122 -51.79 4.38 -0.14
N GLN A 123 -51.70 5.69 0.13
CA GLN A 123 -50.44 6.43 0.10
C GLN A 123 -49.46 5.90 1.16
N ARG A 124 -49.94 5.64 2.38
CA ARG A 124 -49.12 5.10 3.47
C ARG A 124 -48.51 3.75 3.10
N LYS A 125 -49.34 2.87 2.54
CA LYS A 125 -48.89 1.56 2.05
C LYS A 125 -47.85 1.71 0.94
N LEU A 126 -48.10 2.56 -0.05
CA LEU A 126 -47.16 2.78 -1.16
C LEU A 126 -45.80 3.33 -0.67
N ILE A 127 -45.81 4.26 0.28
CA ILE A 127 -44.59 4.79 0.91
C ILE A 127 -43.82 3.67 1.62
N SER A 128 -44.52 2.88 2.44
CA SER A 128 -43.92 1.77 3.20
C SER A 128 -43.30 0.72 2.28
N ASP A 129 -44.04 0.29 1.25
CA ASP A 129 -43.58 -0.70 0.28
C ASP A 129 -42.37 -0.17 -0.52
N THR A 130 -42.40 1.10 -0.91
CA THR A 130 -41.31 1.74 -1.64
C THR A 130 -40.07 1.90 -0.76
N PHE A 131 -40.22 2.27 0.51
CA PHE A 131 -39.12 2.35 1.47
C PHE A 131 -38.49 0.98 1.72
N GLN A 132 -39.29 -0.06 1.93
CA GLN A 132 -38.80 -1.43 2.09
C GLN A 132 -37.99 -1.87 0.86
N LYS A 133 -38.54 -1.66 -0.34
CA LYS A 133 -37.92 -2.12 -1.58
C LYS A 133 -36.69 -1.32 -1.98
N SER A 134 -36.73 0.00 -1.88
CA SER A 134 -35.68 0.89 -2.40
C SER A 134 -34.62 1.23 -1.36
N CYS A 135 -34.92 1.11 -0.08
CA CYS A 135 -34.00 1.46 0.99
C CYS A 135 -33.51 0.23 1.76
N ILE A 136 -34.40 -0.54 2.36
CA ILE A 136 -34.01 -1.66 3.25
C ILE A 136 -33.36 -2.78 2.43
N ASN A 137 -33.97 -3.19 1.32
CA ASN A 137 -33.39 -4.22 0.46
C ASN A 137 -32.06 -3.76 -0.18
N GLU A 138 -31.89 -2.47 -0.46
CA GLU A 138 -30.64 -1.90 -0.96
C GLU A 138 -29.51 -2.00 0.07
N ILE A 139 -29.80 -1.67 1.32
CA ILE A 139 -28.84 -1.79 2.42
C ILE A 139 -28.42 -3.25 2.58
N ASN A 140 -29.38 -4.18 2.60
CA ASN A 140 -29.11 -5.60 2.81
C ASN A 140 -28.26 -6.23 1.69
N ARG A 141 -28.33 -5.71 0.46
CA ARG A 141 -27.50 -6.20 -0.66
C ARG A 141 -26.15 -5.47 -0.77
N THR A 142 -26.02 -4.29 -0.16
CA THR A 142 -24.81 -3.47 -0.25
C THR A 142 -23.80 -3.89 0.81
N ARG A 143 -22.54 -4.03 0.41
CA ARG A 143 -21.44 -4.28 1.36
C ARG A 143 -21.05 -2.98 2.06
N ILE A 144 -21.67 -2.72 3.21
CA ILE A 144 -21.40 -1.55 4.05
C ILE A 144 -20.35 -1.92 5.11
N ASN A 145 -19.35 -1.07 5.29
CA ASN A 145 -18.38 -1.20 6.37
C ASN A 145 -18.91 -0.59 7.68
N TYR A 146 -19.65 -1.39 8.44
CA TYR A 146 -20.16 -0.97 9.75
C TYR A 146 -19.07 -0.82 10.82
N ALA A 147 -17.81 -1.19 10.56
CA ALA A 147 -16.70 -0.80 11.45
C ALA A 147 -16.30 0.69 11.28
N SER A 148 -16.91 1.41 10.32
CA SER A 148 -16.73 2.84 10.11
C SER A 148 -17.95 3.63 10.60
N ALA A 149 -17.74 4.49 11.62
CA ALA A 149 -18.78 5.40 12.09
C ALA A 149 -19.21 6.38 10.98
N ASN A 150 -18.26 6.89 10.19
CA ASN A 150 -18.54 7.80 9.09
C ASN A 150 -19.41 7.15 8.01
N GLU A 151 -19.13 5.90 7.66
CA GLU A 151 -19.94 5.17 6.68
C GLU A 151 -21.34 4.89 7.20
N THR A 152 -21.46 4.53 8.49
CA THR A 152 -22.74 4.35 9.18
C THR A 152 -23.57 5.63 9.17
N SER A 153 -22.96 6.78 9.50
CA SER A 153 -23.65 8.09 9.45
C SER A 153 -24.12 8.44 8.04
N ARG A 154 -23.33 8.13 7.00
CA ARG A 154 -23.74 8.35 5.60
C ARG A 154 -24.95 7.49 5.22
N VAL A 155 -25.00 6.24 5.65
CA VAL A 155 -26.15 5.34 5.41
C VAL A 155 -27.40 5.85 6.13
N ILE A 156 -27.28 6.29 7.38
CA ILE A 156 -28.39 6.88 8.15
C ILE A 156 -28.92 8.14 7.47
N GLN A 157 -28.03 9.04 7.03
CA GLN A 157 -28.43 10.25 6.32
C GLN A 157 -29.17 9.91 5.02
N TRP A 158 -28.61 8.98 4.23
CA TRP A 158 -29.21 8.52 2.99
C TRP A 158 -30.60 7.89 3.21
N LEU A 159 -30.83 7.15 4.30
CA LEU A 159 -32.14 6.61 4.66
C LEU A 159 -33.17 7.72 4.86
N TYR A 160 -32.84 8.76 5.63
CA TYR A 160 -33.73 9.89 5.86
C TYR A 160 -34.00 10.69 4.57
N ASP A 161 -32.96 10.97 3.78
CA ASP A 161 -33.12 11.68 2.53
C ASP A 161 -34.01 10.92 1.55
N SER A 162 -33.81 9.59 1.46
CA SER A 162 -34.59 8.71 0.59
C SER A 162 -36.05 8.66 1.00
N VAL A 163 -36.37 8.47 2.29
CA VAL A 163 -37.77 8.42 2.72
C VAL A 163 -38.47 9.77 2.52
N ASN A 164 -37.78 10.89 2.74
CA ASN A 164 -38.34 12.22 2.49
C ASN A 164 -38.67 12.44 1.01
N ILE A 165 -37.83 11.93 0.10
CA ILE A 165 -38.11 11.96 -1.35
C ILE A 165 -39.33 11.08 -1.68
N ILE A 166 -39.39 9.87 -1.12
CA ILE A 166 -40.50 8.93 -1.35
C ILE A 166 -41.82 9.56 -0.89
N ILE A 167 -41.87 10.09 0.35
CA ILE A 167 -43.06 10.73 0.90
C ILE A 167 -43.51 11.86 -0.03
N ARG A 168 -42.61 12.78 -0.39
CA ARG A 168 -42.91 13.91 -1.27
C ARG A 168 -43.50 13.45 -2.60
N ASN A 169 -42.92 12.44 -3.23
CA ASN A 169 -43.37 11.95 -4.53
C ASN A 169 -44.74 11.27 -4.46
N VAL A 170 -45.06 10.59 -3.35
CA VAL A 170 -46.35 9.91 -3.20
C VAL A 170 -47.45 10.89 -2.80
N THR A 171 -47.17 11.88 -1.96
CA THR A 171 -48.19 12.84 -1.48
C THR A 171 -48.42 14.01 -2.43
N ALA A 172 -47.50 14.27 -3.37
CA ALA A 172 -47.67 15.31 -4.38
C ALA A 172 -48.51 14.85 -5.60
N ASN A 173 -48.77 13.56 -5.73
CA ASN A 173 -49.68 12.97 -6.71
C ASN A 173 -51.06 12.73 -6.09
#